data_AF-A0A2N9G8L1-F1
#
_entry.id   AF-A0A2N9G8L1-F1
#
_cell.length_a   1.000
_cell.length_b   1.000
_cell.length_c   1.000
_cell.angle_alpha   90.00
_cell.angle_beta   90.00
_cell.angle_gamma   90.00
#
_symmetry.space_group_name_H-M   'P 1'
#
loop_
_entity.id
_entity.type
_entity.pdbx_description
1 polymer ?
#
loop_
_entity_poly.entity_id
_entity_poly.type
_entity_poly.pdbx_seq_one_letter_code
_entity_poly.pdbx_strand_id
1 'polypeptide(L)'
;MALNLVSGITEQLGSIIASEFTLTASVKEEIPKLERKFRTIQAVLDDAEKRQVKEKAVKLWLDKLKDVSYEMDDVLDEWNTAMIKAAIAKEEEEEEEAETSTAKKRKMRLSKRERCTGLN
;
A
#
# COMPACT_ATOMS: atom_id res chain seq x y z
N MET A 1 12.44 -3.56 -22.00
CA MET A 1 12.80 -2.57 -20.94
C MET A 1 11.55 -1.88 -20.42
N ALA A 2 10.67 -1.34 -21.29
CA ALA A 2 9.42 -0.69 -20.86
C ALA A 2 8.33 -1.68 -20.37
N LEU A 3 8.34 -2.93 -20.86
CA LEU A 3 7.41 -3.99 -20.43
C LEU A 3 7.49 -4.32 -18.93
N ASN A 4 8.70 -4.29 -18.34
CA ASN A 4 8.87 -4.65 -16.93
C ASN A 4 8.22 -3.63 -15.99
N LEU A 5 8.18 -2.35 -16.38
CA LEU A 5 7.58 -1.28 -15.58
C LEU A 5 6.06 -1.44 -15.51
N VAL A 6 5.43 -1.78 -16.64
CA VAL A 6 4.00 -2.06 -16.67
C VAL A 6 3.65 -3.31 -15.86
N SER A 7 4.48 -4.35 -15.91
CA SER A 7 4.27 -5.57 -15.10
C SER A 7 4.26 -5.24 -13.59
N GLY A 8 5.26 -4.50 -13.12
CA GLY A 8 5.38 -4.14 -11.69
C GLY A 8 4.19 -3.32 -11.19
N ILE A 9 3.77 -2.31 -11.96
CA ILE A 9 2.61 -1.47 -11.62
C ILE A 9 1.31 -2.31 -11.59
N THR A 10 1.16 -3.26 -12.51
CA THR A 10 -0.04 -4.13 -12.56
C THR A 10 -0.10 -5.05 -11.33
N GLU A 11 1.04 -5.55 -10.86
CA GLU A 11 1.15 -6.41 -9.67
C GLU A 11 0.86 -5.63 -8.38
N GLN A 12 1.45 -4.44 -8.22
CA GLN A 12 1.20 -3.58 -7.05
C GLN A 12 -0.28 -3.15 -6.97
N LEU A 13 -0.89 -2.73 -8.08
CA LEU A 13 -2.31 -2.37 -8.12
C LEU A 13 -3.22 -3.57 -7.79
N GLY A 14 -2.88 -4.77 -8.26
CA GLY A 14 -3.61 -5.99 -7.92
C GLY A 14 -3.59 -6.29 -6.43
N SER A 15 -2.44 -6.06 -5.78
CA SER A 15 -2.30 -6.22 -4.32
C SER A 15 -3.14 -5.21 -3.54
N ILE A 16 -3.12 -3.93 -3.93
CA ILE A 16 -3.93 -2.87 -3.30
C ILE A 16 -5.43 -3.21 -3.39
N ILE A 17 -5.91 -3.59 -4.59
CA ILE A 17 -7.31 -3.96 -4.82
C ILE A 17 -7.72 -5.17 -3.95
N ALA A 18 -6.84 -6.16 -3.80
CA ALA A 18 -7.09 -7.34 -2.99
C ALA A 18 -7.11 -7.04 -1.47
N SER A 19 -6.32 -6.06 -1.02
CA SER A 19 -6.15 -5.73 0.40
C SER A 19 -7.24 -4.82 0.97
N GLU A 20 -7.81 -3.91 0.17
CA GLU A 20 -8.66 -2.82 0.71
C GLU A 20 -10.16 -2.91 0.37
N PHE A 21 -10.56 -3.70 -0.64
CA PHE A 21 -11.97 -3.76 -1.06
C PHE A 21 -12.64 -5.07 -0.64
N THR A 22 -13.71 -4.99 0.17
CA THR A 22 -14.78 -6.01 0.08
C THR A 22 -15.39 -5.86 -1.31
N LEU A 23 -14.85 -6.61 -2.27
CA LEU A 23 -15.06 -6.47 -3.70
C LEU A 23 -16.56 -6.35 -4.06
N THR A 24 -17.07 -5.12 -4.13
CA THR A 24 -18.46 -4.84 -4.46
C THR A 24 -18.69 -5.21 -5.94
N ALA A 25 -19.93 -5.51 -6.31
CA ALA A 25 -20.24 -5.92 -7.68
C ALA A 25 -19.74 -4.92 -8.74
N SER A 26 -19.74 -3.62 -8.41
CA SER A 26 -19.18 -2.56 -9.26
C SER A 26 -17.67 -2.71 -9.48
N VAL A 27 -16.88 -2.98 -8.44
CA VAL A 27 -15.42 -3.16 -8.59
C VAL A 27 -15.08 -4.44 -9.36
N LYS A 28 -15.87 -5.52 -9.20
CA LYS A 28 -15.71 -6.74 -10.00
C LYS A 28 -15.86 -6.51 -11.50
N GLU A 29 -16.70 -5.57 -11.92
CA GLU A 29 -16.87 -5.22 -13.34
C GLU A 29 -15.77 -4.30 -13.86
N GLU A 30 -15.13 -3.52 -13.00
CA GLU A 30 -14.04 -2.61 -13.36
C GLU A 30 -12.68 -3.31 -13.50
N ILE A 31 -12.44 -4.40 -12.74
CA ILE A 31 -11.21 -5.21 -12.85
C ILE A 31 -10.95 -5.71 -14.29
N PRO A 32 -11.88 -6.40 -14.97
CA PRO A 32 -11.64 -6.87 -16.34
C PRO A 32 -11.51 -5.73 -17.36
N LYS A 33 -12.13 -4.56 -17.11
CA LYS A 33 -11.91 -3.36 -17.93
C LYS A 33 -10.50 -2.82 -17.75
N LEU A 34 -10.00 -2.80 -16.52
CA LEU A 34 -8.64 -2.38 -16.20
C LEU A 34 -7.62 -3.35 -16.81
N GLU A 35 -7.84 -4.67 -16.68
CA GLU A 35 -6.99 -5.69 -17.31
C GLU A 35 -6.91 -5.52 -18.84
N ARG A 36 -8.04 -5.27 -19.51
CA ARG A 36 -8.05 -4.98 -20.95
C ARG A 36 -7.22 -3.76 -21.31
N LYS A 37 -7.34 -2.67 -20.55
CA LYS A 37 -6.55 -1.44 -20.78
C LYS A 37 -5.06 -1.72 -20.61
N PHE A 38 -4.67 -2.46 -19.57
CA PHE A 38 -3.27 -2.86 -19.37
C PHE A 38 -2.74 -3.72 -20.51
N ARG A 39 -3.53 -4.71 -20.99
CA ARG A 39 -3.15 -5.51 -22.17
C ARG A 39 -2.97 -4.66 -23.43
N THR A 40 -3.82 -3.65 -23.64
CA THR A 40 -3.67 -2.71 -24.76
C THR A 40 -2.39 -1.89 -24.62
N ILE A 41 -2.10 -1.36 -23.43
CA ILE A 41 -0.87 -0.61 -23.16
C ILE A 41 0.35 -1.51 -23.40
N GLN A 42 0.32 -2.75 -22.91
CA GLN A 42 1.39 -3.72 -23.11
C GLN A 42 1.64 -4.02 -24.59
N ALA A 43 0.58 -4.21 -25.38
CA ALA A 43 0.71 -4.43 -26.82
C ALA A 43 1.29 -3.22 -27.57
N VAL A 44 0.88 -2.00 -27.20
CA VAL A 44 1.43 -0.76 -27.77
C VAL A 44 2.91 -0.61 -27.40
N LEU A 45 3.29 -0.97 -26.17
CA LEU A 45 4.68 -0.93 -25.73
C LEU A 45 5.55 -2.00 -26.40
N ASP A 46 5.02 -3.20 -26.62
CA ASP A 46 5.68 -4.25 -27.40
C ASP A 46 6.00 -3.80 -28.83
N ASP A 47 5.05 -3.12 -29.49
CA ASP A 47 5.26 -2.57 -30.83
C ASP A 47 6.25 -1.39 -30.80
N ALA A 48 6.10 -0.48 -29.83
CA ALA A 48 6.98 0.66 -29.67
C ALA A 48 8.43 0.24 -29.39
N GLU A 49 8.67 -0.75 -28.54
CA GLU A 49 10.01 -1.25 -28.20
C GLU A 49 10.70 -1.88 -29.42
N LYS A 50 9.95 -2.56 -30.30
CA LYS A 50 10.47 -3.07 -31.58
C LYS A 50 10.79 -1.95 -32.56
N ARG A 51 9.97 -0.89 -32.58
CA ARG A 51 10.13 0.25 -33.50
C ARG A 51 11.18 1.25 -33.04
N GLN A 52 11.50 1.34 -31.75
CA GLN A 52 12.47 2.30 -31.19
C GLN A 52 13.88 2.18 -31.79
N VAL A 53 14.23 0.98 -32.29
CA VAL A 53 15.54 0.71 -32.90
C VAL A 53 15.71 1.51 -34.19
N LYS A 54 14.62 1.79 -34.91
CA LYS A 54 14.63 2.49 -36.20
C LYS A 54 14.01 3.88 -36.12
N GLU A 55 13.09 4.11 -35.19
CA GLU A 55 12.32 5.36 -35.08
C GLU A 55 12.71 6.14 -33.82
N LYS A 56 13.53 7.17 -33.98
CA LYS A 56 14.01 8.03 -32.88
C LYS A 56 12.87 8.69 -32.08
N ALA A 57 11.75 9.01 -32.74
CA ALA A 57 10.58 9.60 -32.08
C ALA A 57 9.92 8.61 -31.10
N VAL A 58 9.84 7.33 -31.46
CA VAL A 58 9.29 6.28 -30.60
C VAL A 58 10.19 6.04 -29.40
N LYS A 59 11.52 6.05 -29.60
CA LYS A 59 12.48 5.96 -28.50
C LYS A 59 12.32 7.10 -27.49
N LEU A 60 12.21 8.34 -27.98
CA LEU A 60 12.05 9.52 -27.12
C LEU A 60 10.74 9.50 -26.33
N TRP A 61 9.67 8.93 -26.90
CA TRP A 61 8.41 8.75 -26.20
C TRP A 61 8.50 7.66 -25.11
N LEU A 62 9.18 6.54 -25.39
CA LEU A 62 9.42 5.48 -24.41
C LEU A 62 10.29 5.93 -23.24
N ASP A 63 11.31 6.74 -23.50
CA ASP A 63 12.16 7.32 -22.44
C ASP A 63 11.33 8.21 -21.50
N LYS A 64 10.45 9.07 -22.04
CA LYS A 64 9.54 9.89 -21.21
C LYS A 64 8.55 9.07 -20.41
N LEU A 65 8.01 8.00 -20.99
CA LEU A 65 7.10 7.10 -20.27
C LEU A 65 7.82 6.43 -19.09
N LYS A 66 9.11 6.11 -19.27
CA LYS A 66 9.95 5.56 -18.22
C LYS A 66 10.09 6.53 -17.05
N ASP A 67 10.34 7.80 -17.33
CA ASP A 67 10.48 8.83 -16.29
C ASP A 67 9.19 8.95 -15.47
N VAL A 68 8.03 9.04 -16.13
CA VAL A 68 6.71 9.11 -15.46
C VAL A 68 6.43 7.86 -14.62
N SER A 69 6.90 6.68 -15.06
CA SER A 69 6.69 5.45 -14.28
C SER A 69 7.48 5.44 -12.97
N TYR A 70 8.67 6.05 -12.93
CA TYR A 70 9.42 6.20 -11.69
C TYR A 70 8.74 7.17 -10.73
N GLU A 71 8.19 8.29 -11.24
CA GLU A 71 7.40 9.22 -10.42
C GLU A 71 6.17 8.52 -9.78
N MET A 72 5.53 7.60 -10.50
CA MET A 72 4.44 6.80 -9.94
C MET A 72 4.90 5.80 -8.87
N ASP A 73 6.05 5.15 -9.06
CA ASP A 73 6.62 4.21 -8.09
C ASP A 73 6.95 4.91 -6.76
N ASP A 74 7.57 6.09 -6.83
CA ASP A 74 7.86 6.93 -5.67
C ASP A 74 6.60 7.29 -4.86
N VAL A 75 5.50 7.64 -5.56
CA VAL A 75 4.21 7.96 -4.92
C VAL A 75 3.60 6.73 -4.23
N LEU A 76 3.72 5.55 -4.83
CA LEU A 76 3.20 4.30 -4.27
C LEU A 76 4.02 3.87 -3.03
N ASP A 77 5.33 4.06 -3.05
CA ASP A 77 6.20 3.81 -1.90
C ASP A 77 5.89 4.74 -0.73
N GLU A 78 5.62 6.03 -1.00
CA GLU A 78 5.21 6.98 0.04
C GLU A 78 3.87 6.58 0.66
N TRP A 79 2.91 6.15 -0.15
CA TRP A 79 1.62 5.64 0.33
C TRP A 79 1.82 4.41 1.23
N ASN A 80 2.57 3.41 0.78
CA ASN A 80 2.84 2.19 1.55
C ASN A 80 3.49 2.52 2.89
N THR A 81 4.46 3.44 2.87
CA THR A 81 5.12 3.90 4.10
C THR A 81 4.14 4.57 5.06
N ALA A 82 3.24 5.42 4.56
CA ALA A 82 2.22 6.07 5.38
C ALA A 82 1.24 5.07 5.99
N MET A 83 0.82 4.06 5.23
CA MET A 83 -0.06 2.99 5.71
C MET A 83 0.58 2.15 6.80
N ILE A 84 1.85 1.75 6.63
CA ILE A 84 2.60 1.00 7.64
C ILE A 84 2.75 1.82 8.92
N LYS A 85 3.11 3.12 8.80
CA LYS A 85 3.19 4.01 9.97
C LYS A 85 1.86 4.15 10.69
N ALA A 86 0.76 4.26 9.96
CA ALA A 86 -0.58 4.34 10.55
C ALA A 86 -0.99 3.03 11.24
N ALA A 87 -0.55 1.87 10.73
CA ALA A 87 -0.79 0.58 11.37
C ALA A 87 0.01 0.44 12.67
N ILE A 88 1.30 0.80 12.66
CA ILE A 88 2.16 0.78 13.85
C ILE A 88 1.63 1.74 14.92
N ALA A 89 1.24 2.97 14.54
CA ALA A 89 0.68 3.93 15.49
C ALA A 89 -0.60 3.42 16.17
N LYS A 90 -1.43 2.64 15.45
CA LYS A 90 -2.60 1.99 16.05
C LYS A 90 -2.23 0.89 17.05
N GLU A 91 -1.14 0.15 16.80
CA GLU A 91 -0.65 -0.88 17.73
C GLU A 91 -0.01 -0.24 18.98
N GLU A 92 0.71 0.88 18.84
CA GLU A 92 1.33 1.61 19.96
C GLU A 92 0.28 2.25 20.89
N GLU A 93 -0.84 2.78 20.35
CA GLU A 93 -1.96 3.31 21.16
C GLU A 93 -2.68 2.21 21.97
N GLU A 94 -2.78 0.97 21.46
CA GLU A 94 -3.39 -0.16 22.17
C GLU A 94 -2.49 -0.70 23.31
N GLU A 95 -1.17 -0.66 23.17
CA GLU A 95 -0.23 -1.04 24.24
C GLU A 95 -0.19 -0.01 25.39
N GLU A 96 -0.25 1.30 25.09
CA GLU A 96 -0.23 2.35 26.13
C GLU A 96 -1.53 2.34 26.98
N GLU A 97 -2.70 2.10 26.37
CA GLU A 97 -3.96 1.88 27.10
C GLU A 97 -3.92 0.61 27.97
N ALA A 98 -3.28 -0.47 27.49
CA ALA A 98 -3.12 -1.71 28.25
C ALA A 98 -2.25 -1.49 29.51
N GLU A 99 -1.15 -0.74 29.42
CA GLU A 99 -0.27 -0.44 30.56
C GLU A 99 -0.96 0.44 31.63
N THR A 100 -1.70 1.47 31.22
CA THR A 100 -2.39 2.35 32.19
C THR A 100 -3.53 1.63 32.94
N SER A 101 -4.17 0.64 32.30
CA SER A 101 -5.21 -0.19 32.92
C SER A 101 -4.65 -1.13 34.00
N THR A 102 -3.45 -1.69 33.80
CA THR A 102 -2.82 -2.60 34.77
C THR A 102 -2.26 -1.85 35.97
N ALA A 103 -1.70 -0.65 35.77
CA ALA A 103 -1.21 0.22 36.84
C ALA A 103 -2.34 0.67 37.79
N LYS A 104 -3.51 1.05 37.24
CA LYS A 104 -4.72 1.37 38.02
C LYS A 104 -5.20 0.17 38.84
N LYS A 105 -5.18 -1.04 38.25
CA LYS A 105 -5.60 -2.30 38.91
C LYS A 105 -4.68 -2.69 40.06
N ARG A 106 -3.36 -2.49 39.91
CA ARG A 106 -2.36 -2.74 40.98
C ARG A 106 -2.53 -1.75 42.14
N LYS A 107 -2.72 -0.46 41.87
CA LYS A 107 -3.01 0.56 42.91
C LYS A 107 -4.31 0.27 43.68
N MET A 108 -5.38 -0.13 42.98
CA MET A 108 -6.65 -0.54 43.60
C MET A 108 -6.46 -1.73 44.54
N ARG A 109 -5.67 -2.74 44.13
CA ARG A 109 -5.38 -3.93 44.94
C ARG A 109 -4.51 -3.62 46.17
N LEU A 110 -3.54 -2.70 46.05
CA LEU A 110 -2.72 -2.22 47.17
C LEU A 110 -3.57 -1.49 48.22
N SER A 111 -4.38 -0.50 47.79
CA SER A 111 -5.30 0.22 48.68
C SER A 111 -6.32 -0.69 49.38
N LYS A 112 -6.78 -1.73 48.70
CA LYS A 112 -7.70 -2.71 49.30
C LYS A 112 -6.99 -3.62 50.30
N ARG A 113 -5.70 -3.91 50.09
CA ARG A 113 -4.88 -4.72 51.00
C ARG A 113 -4.55 -3.97 52.29
N GLU A 114 -4.18 -2.70 52.19
CA GLU A 114 -3.87 -1.83 53.34
C GLU A 114 -5.10 -1.65 54.25
N ARG A 115 -6.29 -1.48 53.65
CA ARG A 115 -7.57 -1.44 54.38
C ARG A 115 -7.90 -2.72 55.14
N CYS A 116 -7.50 -3.89 54.63
CA CYS A 116 -7.75 -5.17 55.32
C CYS A 116 -6.75 -5.46 56.43
N THR A 117 -5.55 -4.86 56.38
CA THR A 117 -4.49 -5.08 57.37
C THR A 117 -4.52 -4.10 58.54
N GLY A 118 -5.42 -3.10 58.53
CA GLY A 118 -5.61 -2.17 59.65
C GLY A 118 -4.41 -1.25 59.92
N LEU A 119 -3.48 -1.14 58.96
CA LEU A 119 -2.35 -0.21 59.01
C LEU A 119 -2.80 1.11 58.37
N ASN A 120 -3.08 2.10 59.20
CA ASN A 120 -3.10 3.51 58.84
C ASN A 120 -2.13 4.24 59.78
#